data_AF-W0J6E8-F1
#
_entry.id   AF-W0J6E8-F1
#
_cell.length_a   1.000
_cell.length_b   1.000
_cell.length_c   1.000
_cell.angle_alpha   90.00
_cell.angle_beta   90.00
_cell.angle_gamma   90.00
#
_symmetry.space_group_name_H-M   'P 1'
#
loop_
_entity.id
_entity.type
_entity.pdbx_description
1 polymer ?
#
loop_
_entity_poly.entity_id
_entity_poly.type
_entity_poly.pdbx_seq_one_letter_code
_entity_poly.pdbx_strand_id
1 'polypeptide(L)'
;MLSSYLEANAKWAASVLRILGQESDVIDNRVIAPGFTLTILAECTASGLFSFLVAGILAFPTPAVRKMAGIALCMVTIAFLNLVRILTLFLAGVWQPRLFDLLHEDIWPVVFIITTFALALTWVRWISADRLPSSEKRPCGKTSSALF
;
A
#
# COMPACT_ATOMS: atom_id res chain seq x y z
N MET A 1 14.14 16.49 7.08
CA MET A 1 13.72 15.38 6.20
C MET A 1 12.25 15.04 6.39
N LEU A 2 11.80 14.70 7.62
CA LEU A 2 10.39 14.39 7.88
C LEU A 2 9.45 15.58 7.61
N SER A 3 9.84 16.80 8.00
CA SER A 3 9.06 18.03 7.76
C SER A 3 8.80 18.30 6.27
N SER A 4 9.82 18.24 5.43
CA SER A 4 9.71 18.45 3.98
C SER A 4 8.82 17.40 3.29
N TYR A 5 8.83 16.16 3.80
CA TYR A 5 7.98 15.09 3.29
C TYR A 5 6.51 15.29 3.67
N LEU A 6 6.23 15.74 4.89
CA LEU A 6 4.86 16.08 5.33
C LEU A 6 4.29 17.26 4.55
N GLU A 7 5.10 18.28 4.31
CA GLU A 7 4.73 19.45 3.51
C GLU A 7 4.41 19.07 2.07
N ALA A 8 5.20 18.17 1.47
CA ALA A 8 4.90 17.62 0.15
C ALA A 8 3.55 16.89 0.15
N ASN A 9 3.29 16.00 1.12
CA ASN A 9 2.01 15.31 1.22
C ASN A 9 0.83 16.29 1.35
N ALA A 10 0.99 17.38 2.13
CA ALA A 10 -0.04 18.42 2.26
C ALA A 10 -0.33 19.13 0.94
N LYS A 11 0.71 19.46 0.16
CA LYS A 11 0.55 20.06 -1.18
C LYS A 11 -0.14 19.13 -2.16
N TRP A 12 0.21 17.84 -2.17
CA TRP A 12 -0.43 16.84 -3.02
C TRP A 12 -1.90 16.64 -2.65
N ALA A 13 -2.21 16.52 -1.36
CA ALA A 13 -3.58 16.39 -0.87
C ALA A 13 -4.43 17.62 -1.23
N ALA A 14 -3.92 18.83 -0.98
CA ALA A 14 -4.63 20.07 -1.31
C ALA A 14 -4.83 20.25 -2.82
N SER A 15 -3.88 19.81 -3.65
CA SER A 15 -4.04 19.85 -5.11
C SER A 15 -5.21 18.98 -5.56
N VAL A 16 -5.35 17.78 -5.01
CA VAL A 16 -6.50 16.90 -5.31
C VAL A 16 -7.81 17.48 -4.78
N LEU A 17 -7.81 18.06 -3.57
CA LEU A 17 -9.00 18.69 -3.00
C LEU A 17 -9.49 19.90 -3.81
N ARG A 18 -8.56 20.70 -4.34
CA ARG A 18 -8.89 21.80 -5.27
C ARG A 18 -9.52 21.28 -6.57
N ILE A 19 -9.03 20.16 -7.10
CA ILE A 19 -9.65 19.49 -8.27
C ILE A 19 -11.07 19.04 -7.95
N LEU A 20 -11.33 18.58 -6.72
CA LEU A 20 -12.66 18.20 -6.23
C LEU A 20 -13.56 19.40 -5.86
N GLY A 21 -13.12 20.64 -6.12
CA GLY A 21 -13.91 21.86 -5.91
C GLY A 21 -13.91 22.38 -4.46
N GLN A 22 -12.97 21.94 -3.62
CA GLN A 22 -12.82 22.47 -2.26
C GLN A 22 -11.84 23.66 -2.22
N GLU A 23 -12.24 24.75 -1.57
CA GLU A 23 -11.36 25.88 -1.28
C GLU A 23 -10.41 25.49 -0.14
N SER A 24 -9.26 24.93 -0.49
CA SER A 24 -8.25 24.50 0.47
C SER A 24 -6.92 25.22 0.28
N ASP A 25 -6.36 25.77 1.35
CA ASP A 25 -5.03 26.35 1.41
C ASP A 25 -4.06 25.47 2.21
N VAL A 26 -2.74 25.65 2.00
CA VAL A 26 -1.71 24.84 2.65
C VAL A 26 -0.78 25.72 3.47
N ILE A 27 -0.70 25.45 4.77
CA ILE A 27 0.28 26.08 5.67
C ILE A 27 1.06 24.96 6.37
N ASP A 28 2.35 24.86 6.06
CA ASP A 28 3.23 23.78 6.50
C ASP A 28 2.70 22.38 6.10
N ASN A 29 2.41 21.54 7.08
CA ASN A 29 1.81 20.22 6.91
C ASN A 29 0.28 20.22 7.11
N ARG A 30 -0.36 21.40 7.08
CA ARG A 30 -1.80 21.55 7.31
C ARG A 30 -2.52 21.94 6.04
N VAL A 31 -3.66 21.30 5.80
CA VAL A 31 -4.62 21.67 4.76
C VAL A 31 -5.78 22.36 5.45
N ILE A 32 -5.98 23.63 5.13
CA ILE A 32 -6.96 24.51 5.76
C ILE A 32 -8.09 24.76 4.77
N ALA A 33 -9.33 24.58 5.21
CA ALA A 33 -10.52 24.94 4.48
C ALA A 33 -11.52 25.70 5.39
N PRO A 34 -12.53 26.37 4.83
CA PRO A 34 -13.52 27.09 5.64
C PRO A 34 -14.16 26.18 6.69
N GLY A 35 -13.88 26.42 7.97
CA GLY A 35 -14.44 25.67 9.10
C GLY A 35 -13.73 24.35 9.45
N PHE A 36 -12.68 23.94 8.75
CA PHE A 36 -11.96 22.70 9.05
C PHE A 36 -10.46 22.78 8.70
N THR A 37 -9.62 22.30 9.62
CA THR A 37 -8.16 22.22 9.40
C THR A 37 -7.72 20.78 9.60
N LEU A 38 -7.17 20.18 8.55
CA LEU A 38 -6.58 18.85 8.60
C LEU A 38 -5.05 18.97 8.73
N THR A 39 -4.50 18.47 9.82
CA THR A 39 -3.03 18.39 9.98
C THR A 39 -2.54 17.03 9.49
N ILE A 40 -1.64 17.00 8.52
CA ILE A 40 -1.01 15.76 8.05
C ILE A 40 0.16 15.42 8.95
N LEU A 41 -0.02 14.39 9.79
CA LEU A 41 1.03 13.83 10.63
C LEU A 41 1.76 12.67 9.93
N ALA A 42 2.88 12.24 10.49
CA ALA A 42 3.66 11.12 9.94
C ALA A 42 2.84 9.83 9.83
N GLU A 43 1.89 9.61 10.73
CA GLU A 43 0.93 8.49 10.68
C GLU A 43 -0.02 8.54 9.47
N CYS A 44 -0.18 9.70 8.83
CA CYS A 44 -0.94 9.88 7.59
C CYS A 44 -0.12 9.59 6.33
N THR A 45 1.12 9.11 6.46
CA THR A 45 1.99 8.80 5.31
C THR A 45 2.11 7.30 5.03
N ALA A 46 1.40 6.46 5.80
CA ALA A 46 1.45 4.99 5.74
C ALA A 46 2.88 4.38 5.78
N SER A 47 3.87 5.17 6.21
CA SER A 47 5.30 4.83 6.17
C SER A 47 5.67 3.67 7.10
N GLY A 48 4.99 3.56 8.25
CA GLY A 48 5.12 2.41 9.15
C GLY A 48 4.72 1.10 8.47
N LEU A 49 3.53 1.06 7.85
CA LEU A 49 3.04 -0.12 7.14
C LEU A 49 3.93 -0.51 5.97
N PHE A 50 4.38 0.47 5.20
CA PHE A 50 5.29 0.24 4.10
C PHE A 50 6.61 -0.41 4.57
N SER A 51 7.15 0.06 5.70
CA SER A 51 8.38 -0.51 6.27
C SER A 51 8.21 -1.98 6.69
N PHE A 52 7.07 -2.35 7.28
CA PHE A 52 6.76 -3.75 7.62
C PHE A 52 6.66 -4.64 6.38
N LEU A 53 5.98 -4.19 5.32
CA LEU A 53 5.85 -4.92 4.06
C LEU A 53 7.20 -5.13 3.37
N VAL A 54 8.02 -4.09 3.30
CA VAL A 54 9.37 -4.18 2.73
C VAL A 54 10.24 -5.15 3.53
N ALA A 55 10.22 -5.08 4.86
CA ALA A 55 10.95 -6.02 5.72
C ALA A 55 10.52 -7.47 5.46
N GLY A 56 9.21 -7.72 5.35
CA GLY A 56 8.66 -9.03 4.99
C GLY A 56 9.19 -9.54 3.65
N ILE A 57 9.13 -8.72 2.59
CA ILE A 57 9.62 -9.10 1.25
C ILE A 57 11.13 -9.38 1.26
N LEU A 58 11.91 -8.57 1.96
CA LEU A 58 13.36 -8.72 2.03
C LEU A 58 13.77 -10.02 2.73
N ALA A 59 13.01 -10.46 3.74
CA ALA A 59 13.27 -11.70 4.48
C ALA A 59 13.11 -12.97 3.62
N PHE A 60 12.32 -12.94 2.54
CA PHE A 60 12.13 -14.11 1.69
C PHE A 60 13.33 -14.37 0.75
N PRO A 61 13.83 -15.62 0.63
CA PRO A 61 14.88 -15.98 -0.31
C PRO A 61 14.30 -16.08 -1.73
N THR A 62 14.22 -14.92 -2.41
CA THR A 62 13.74 -14.77 -3.79
C THR A 62 14.72 -13.90 -4.60
N PRO A 63 14.76 -14.05 -5.95
CA PRO A 63 15.56 -13.19 -6.81
C PRO A 63 15.22 -11.71 -6.61
N ALA A 64 16.22 -10.84 -6.64
CA ALA A 64 16.08 -9.41 -6.38
C ALA A 64 15.02 -8.73 -7.28
N VAL A 65 14.87 -9.17 -8.53
CA VAL A 65 13.85 -8.66 -9.45
C VAL A 65 12.42 -8.89 -8.92
N ARG A 66 12.14 -10.06 -8.35
CA ARG A 66 10.81 -10.38 -7.78
C ARG A 66 10.56 -9.62 -6.48
N LYS A 67 11.61 -9.34 -5.70
CA LYS A 67 11.54 -8.46 -4.54
C LYS A 67 11.19 -7.03 -4.94
N MET A 68 11.88 -6.48 -5.93
CA MET A 68 11.62 -5.13 -6.42
C MET A 68 10.21 -4.99 -7.01
N ALA A 69 9.74 -5.97 -7.78
CA ALA A 69 8.36 -5.97 -8.29
C ALA A 69 7.34 -6.01 -7.14
N GLY A 70 7.57 -6.83 -6.11
CA GLY A 70 6.71 -6.87 -4.92
C GLY A 70 6.71 -5.55 -4.14
N ILE A 71 7.89 -4.96 -3.93
CA ILE A 71 8.04 -3.66 -3.25
C ILE A 71 7.34 -2.56 -4.03
N ALA A 72 7.52 -2.50 -5.36
CA ALA A 72 6.88 -1.50 -6.21
C ALA A 72 5.35 -1.63 -6.18
N LEU A 73 4.81 -2.84 -6.27
CA LEU A 73 3.37 -3.09 -6.16
C LEU A 73 2.83 -2.61 -4.80
N CYS A 74 3.50 -3.00 -3.71
CA CYS A 74 3.11 -2.57 -2.37
C CYS A 74 3.17 -1.05 -2.22
N MET A 75 4.21 -0.41 -2.76
CA MET A 75 4.40 1.04 -2.70
C MET A 75 3.26 1.78 -3.38
N VAL A 76 2.91 1.38 -4.60
CA VAL A 76 1.82 2.02 -5.37
C VAL A 76 0.48 1.82 -4.68
N THR A 77 0.16 0.60 -4.26
CA THR A 77 -1.13 0.30 -3.61
C THR A 77 -1.29 1.05 -2.28
N ILE A 78 -0.25 1.06 -1.43
CA ILE A 78 -0.30 1.76 -0.14
C ILE A 78 -0.36 3.27 -0.33
N ALA A 79 0.41 3.84 -1.27
CA ALA A 79 0.35 5.27 -1.57
C ALA A 79 -1.04 5.70 -2.06
N PHE A 80 -1.66 4.89 -2.92
CA PHE A 80 -3.02 5.14 -3.41
C PHE A 80 -4.06 5.09 -2.28
N LEU A 81 -4.05 4.05 -1.45
CA LEU A 81 -4.97 3.96 -0.31
C LEU A 81 -4.77 5.08 0.70
N ASN A 82 -3.52 5.51 0.91
CA ASN A 82 -3.21 6.63 1.77
C ASN A 82 -3.82 7.94 1.26
N LEU A 83 -3.79 8.17 -0.05
CA LEU A 83 -4.47 9.32 -0.65
C LEU A 83 -5.99 9.25 -0.41
N VAL A 84 -6.61 8.09 -0.65
CA VAL A 84 -8.05 7.90 -0.41
C VAL A 84 -8.40 8.13 1.07
N ARG A 85 -7.55 7.67 2.01
CA ARG A 85 -7.70 7.95 3.44
C ARG A 85 -7.73 9.45 3.74
N ILE A 86 -6.75 10.20 3.25
CA ILE A 86 -6.68 11.63 3.50
C ILE A 86 -7.92 12.33 2.96
N LEU A 87 -8.37 12.00 1.74
CA LEU A 87 -9.56 12.61 1.12
C LEU A 87 -10.84 12.29 1.91
N THR A 88 -11.05 11.03 2.27
CA THR A 88 -12.25 10.61 3.01
C THR A 88 -12.28 11.20 4.42
N LEU A 89 -11.15 11.25 5.12
CA LEU A 89 -11.04 11.93 6.42
C LEU A 89 -11.29 13.42 6.29
N PHE A 90 -10.75 14.08 5.27
CA PHE A 90 -11.01 15.49 5.04
C PHE A 90 -12.50 15.76 4.83
N LEU A 91 -13.16 15.02 3.93
CA LEU A 91 -14.60 15.18 3.70
C LEU A 91 -15.42 14.83 4.95
N ALA A 92 -15.08 13.78 5.67
CA ALA A 92 -15.76 13.44 6.92
C ALA A 92 -15.62 14.55 7.96
N GLY A 93 -14.43 15.13 8.10
CA GLY A 93 -14.18 16.24 9.03
C GLY A 93 -14.99 17.50 8.70
N VAL A 94 -15.14 17.84 7.41
CA VAL A 94 -15.93 19.00 6.96
C VAL A 94 -17.43 18.78 7.16
N TRP A 95 -17.96 17.60 6.82
CA TRP A 95 -19.41 17.38 6.75
C TRP A 95 -20.01 16.75 8.01
N GLN A 96 -19.28 15.86 8.69
CA GLN A 96 -19.76 15.17 9.90
C GLN A 96 -18.59 14.71 10.78
N PRO A 97 -18.21 15.48 11.82
CA PRO A 97 -17.09 15.15 12.70
C PRO A 97 -17.17 13.77 13.35
N ARG A 98 -18.38 13.25 13.66
CA ARG A 98 -18.53 11.88 14.20
C ARG A 98 -18.06 10.78 13.23
N LEU A 99 -18.19 10.99 11.92
CA LEU A 99 -17.68 10.07 10.91
C LEU A 99 -16.16 10.12 10.81
N PHE A 100 -15.54 11.25 11.16
CA PHE A 100 -14.09 11.40 11.17
C PHE A 100 -13.46 10.41 12.16
N ASP A 101 -13.92 10.37 13.40
CA ASP A 101 -13.36 9.51 14.45
C ASP A 101 -13.47 8.03 14.07
N LEU A 102 -14.66 7.59 13.63
CA LEU A 102 -14.91 6.23 13.17
C LEU A 102 -14.01 5.83 11.98
N LEU A 103 -13.87 6.72 11.00
CA LEU A 103 -13.03 6.45 9.83
C LEU A 103 -11.56 6.42 10.21
N HIS A 104 -11.13 7.33 11.08
CA HIS A 104 -9.74 7.51 11.47
C HIS A 104 -9.22 6.37 12.34
N GLU A 105 -9.99 5.97 13.36
CA GLU A 105 -9.55 5.05 14.40
C GLU A 105 -9.92 3.59 14.10
N ASP A 106 -11.05 3.34 13.42
CA ASP A 106 -11.54 1.98 13.22
C ASP A 106 -11.41 1.51 11.77
N ILE A 107 -12.02 2.23 10.83
CA ILE A 107 -12.19 1.71 9.46
C ILE A 107 -10.87 1.68 8.70
N TRP A 108 -10.16 2.82 8.62
CA TRP A 108 -8.95 2.89 7.83
C TRP A 108 -7.84 1.95 8.33
N PRO A 109 -7.55 1.87 9.64
CA PRO A 109 -6.60 0.90 10.17
C PRO A 109 -6.93 -0.54 9.76
N VAL A 110 -8.20 -0.96 9.86
CA VAL A 110 -8.62 -2.32 9.45
C VAL A 110 -8.43 -2.54 7.95
N VAL A 111 -8.80 -1.57 7.11
CA VAL A 111 -8.59 -1.64 5.65
C VAL A 111 -7.10 -1.82 5.32
N PHE A 112 -6.23 -1.08 6.00
CA PHE A 112 -4.78 -1.16 5.82
C PHE A 112 -4.21 -2.54 6.23
N ILE A 113 -4.69 -3.12 7.33
CA ILE A 113 -4.29 -4.47 7.77
C ILE A 113 -4.71 -5.52 6.73
N ILE A 114 -5.99 -5.51 6.32
CA ILE A 114 -6.52 -6.48 5.34
C ILE A 114 -5.75 -6.37 4.01
N THR A 115 -5.51 -5.15 3.54
CA THR A 115 -4.76 -4.93 2.29
C THR A 115 -3.34 -5.45 2.38
N THR A 116 -2.67 -5.23 3.52
CA THR A 116 -1.31 -5.71 3.77
C THR A 116 -1.23 -7.23 3.65
N PHE A 117 -2.16 -7.96 4.29
CA PHE A 117 -2.23 -9.42 4.17
C PHE A 117 -2.57 -9.86 2.74
N ALA A 118 -3.51 -9.19 2.07
CA ALA A 118 -3.90 -9.53 0.71
C ALA A 118 -2.71 -9.36 -0.27
N LEU A 119 -1.96 -8.26 -0.17
CA LEU A 119 -0.77 -8.01 -0.98
C LEU A 119 0.32 -9.04 -0.71
N ALA A 120 0.59 -9.34 0.57
CA ALA A 120 1.57 -10.35 0.95
C ALA A 120 1.21 -11.73 0.39
N LEU A 121 -0.05 -12.17 0.55
CA LEU A 121 -0.53 -13.45 0.03
C LEU A 121 -0.48 -13.50 -1.50
N THR A 122 -0.88 -12.43 -2.17
CA THR A 122 -0.86 -12.35 -3.64
C THR A 122 0.57 -12.43 -4.16
N TRP A 123 1.50 -11.70 -3.55
CA TRP A 123 2.92 -11.75 -3.89
C TRP A 123 3.52 -13.14 -3.63
N VAL A 124 3.24 -13.76 -2.47
CA VAL A 124 3.72 -15.12 -2.14
C VAL A 124 3.18 -16.15 -3.13
N ARG A 125 1.91 -16.06 -3.53
CA ARG A 125 1.32 -16.94 -4.55
C ARG A 125 2.03 -16.80 -5.89
N TRP A 126 2.28 -15.57 -6.32
CA TRP A 126 2.97 -15.28 -7.57
C TRP A 126 4.38 -15.87 -7.61
N ILE A 127 5.19 -15.66 -6.56
CA ILE A 127 6.57 -16.21 -6.52
C ILE A 127 6.60 -17.74 -6.38
N SER A 128 5.54 -18.35 -5.86
CA SER A 128 5.42 -19.80 -5.64
C SER A 128 4.96 -20.54 -6.89
N ALA A 129 4.08 -19.93 -7.69
CA ALA A 129 3.61 -20.49 -8.96
C ALA A 129 4.78 -20.77 -9.93
N ASP A 130 5.79 -19.89 -9.93
CA ASP A 130 6.99 -20.04 -10.76
C ASP A 130 7.99 -21.09 -10.23
N ARG A 131 7.81 -21.58 -8.99
CA ARG A 131 8.73 -22.55 -8.36
C ARG A 131 8.31 -23.99 -8.53
N LEU A 132 7.10 -24.28 -9.02
CA LEU A 132 6.70 -25.65 -9.32
C LEU A 132 7.52 -26.11 -10.54
N PRO A 133 8.43 -27.09 -10.38
CA PRO A 133 9.06 -27.71 -11.53
C PRO A 133 7.92 -28.31 -12.35
N SER A 134 7.88 -28.00 -13.64
CA SER A 134 7.18 -28.83 -14.60
C SER A 134 7.59 -30.26 -14.30
N SER A 135 6.63 -31.06 -13.80
CA SER A 135 6.71 -32.50 -13.60
C SER A 135 7.72 -33.03 -14.61
N GLU A 136 8.89 -33.41 -14.11
CA GLU A 136 9.93 -34.08 -14.88
C GLU A 136 9.20 -35.16 -15.67
N LYS A 137 9.02 -34.92 -16.98
CA LYS A 137 8.54 -35.95 -17.88
C LYS A 137 9.64 -36.99 -17.83
N ARG A 138 9.51 -37.96 -16.92
CA ARG A 138 10.33 -39.17 -16.93
C ARG A 138 10.30 -39.63 -18.39
N PRO A 139 11.44 -39.68 -19.10
CA PRO A 139 11.45 -40.29 -20.40
C PRO A 139 11.18 -41.77 -20.14
N CYS A 140 9.92 -42.19 -20.30
CA CYS A 140 9.61 -43.59 -20.50
C CYS A 140 10.10 -43.91 -21.90
N GLY A 141 11.37 -44.27 -22.01
CA GLY A 141 12.00 -44.53 -23.28
C GLY A 141 13.34 -45.23 -23.13
N LYS A 142 13.35 -46.48 -23.62
CA LYS A 142 14.50 -47.35 -23.99
C LYS A 142 15.01 -48.22 -22.82
N THR A 143 15.20 -49.54 -22.94
CA THR A 143 15.36 -50.39 -24.13
C THR A 143 15.29 -51.87 -23.73
N SER A 144 14.69 -52.68 -24.60
CA SER A 144 15.06 -54.04 -25.03
C SER A 144 15.93 -54.96 -24.15
N SER A 145 15.45 -56.20 -24.02
CA SER A 145 16.20 -57.47 -23.97
C SER A 145 16.81 -57.97 -22.65
N ALA A 146 16.13 -58.95 -22.05
CA ALA A 146 16.71 -60.16 -21.44
C ALA A 146 15.58 -61.21 -21.46
N LEU A 147 15.58 -62.14 -22.41
CA LEU A 147 15.96 -63.54 -22.16
C LEU A 147 15.30 -64.07 -20.88
N PHE A 148 14.15 -64.72 -21.01
CA PHE A 148 13.84 -66.09 -20.56
C PHE A 148 12.54 -66.56 -21.22
#